data_AF-A0A9P0MGS9-F1
#
_entry.id   AF-A0A9P0MGS9-F1
#
_cell.length_a   1.000
_cell.length_b   1.000
_cell.length_c   1.000
_cell.angle_alpha   90.00
_cell.angle_beta   90.00
_cell.angle_gamma   90.00
#
_symmetry.space_group_name_H-M   'P 1'
#
loop_
_entity.id
_entity.type
_entity.pdbx_description
1 polymer ?
#
loop_
_entity_poly.entity_id
_entity_poly.type
_entity_poly.pdbx_seq_one_letter_code
_entity_poly.pdbx_strand_id
1 'polypeptide(L)'
;LFDNCYLFPGQRGAVAEYLGKLIGKLSELHHAVSGEVYAVDGRTLHIKDFTYDGQGPAAYFYASVHKNPDKRGFRLRDENGSPEVIRRYRKEPVTLTLPEGKTLRDIKVFYLWCEDFDVNFGDVKIPKNFPYPRPQKIEPLKGIHGISSDNIVIVDAQTLLVPNLSYDGEAPDAKFWVGQGPKPSPQGIRVPDENGKEVPLRRYDRKTVVLTLPGDLTIFDIGHFGIWCEQFTVDFGHVQLPQGLNIPPSLKMLGISPQSKLNCEVLQDDLAFEVRWAVAGESIVLQLVAKLGDKEYMSFGLSGDNQKSVMVGGDVVVAWVDKNT
;
A
#
# COMPACT_ATOMS: atom_id res chain seq x y z
N LEU A 1 25.71 -2.85 44.74
CA LEU A 1 26.72 -2.78 43.65
C LEU A 1 26.71 -4.11 42.93
N PHE A 2 26.34 -4.07 41.65
CA PHE A 2 26.20 -5.14 40.63
C PHE A 2 25.05 -6.13 40.84
N ASP A 3 23.97 -6.10 40.06
CA ASP A 3 23.71 -6.16 38.60
C ASP A 3 23.32 -7.56 38.11
N ASN A 4 22.18 -7.57 37.43
CA ASN A 4 21.54 -8.66 36.71
C ASN A 4 22.42 -9.16 35.56
N CYS A 5 22.23 -10.44 35.19
CA CYS A 5 21.98 -10.83 33.79
C CYS A 5 21.59 -12.31 33.72
N TYR A 6 20.29 -12.61 33.77
CA TYR A 6 19.78 -13.81 33.13
C TYR A 6 19.27 -13.43 31.74
N LEU A 7 20.08 -13.74 30.74
CA LEU A 7 19.73 -13.71 29.33
C LEU A 7 18.66 -14.79 29.08
N PHE A 8 17.42 -14.38 28.80
CA PHE A 8 16.48 -15.25 28.12
C PHE A 8 16.80 -15.23 26.62
N PRO A 9 17.05 -16.39 25.98
CA PRO A 9 17.15 -16.46 24.54
C PRO A 9 15.75 -16.26 23.94
N GLY A 10 15.45 -15.03 23.52
CA GLY A 10 14.31 -14.78 22.65
C GLY A 10 14.55 -15.50 21.32
N GLN A 11 13.87 -16.62 21.11
CA GLN A 11 13.68 -17.17 19.78
C GLN A 11 13.01 -16.10 18.93
N ARG A 12 13.80 -15.40 18.10
CA ARG A 12 13.27 -14.72 16.91
C ARG A 12 12.80 -15.82 15.98
N GLY A 13 11.55 -16.26 16.14
CA GLY A 13 10.85 -16.93 15.06
C GLY A 13 10.89 -15.99 13.87
N ALA A 14 11.38 -16.47 12.73
CA ALA A 14 11.28 -15.73 11.48
C ALA A 14 9.79 -15.41 11.29
N VAL A 15 9.42 -14.13 11.45
CA VAL A 15 8.09 -13.66 11.06
C VAL A 15 8.00 -14.00 9.59
N ALA A 16 7.10 -14.92 9.23
CA ALA A 16 6.87 -15.26 7.85
C ALA A 16 6.52 -13.96 7.12
N GLU A 17 7.37 -13.57 6.18
CA GLU A 17 7.20 -12.35 5.39
C GLU A 17 5.82 -12.38 4.73
N TYR A 18 4.96 -11.42 5.07
CA TYR A 18 3.63 -11.34 4.48
C TYR A 18 3.76 -10.73 3.09
N LEU A 19 3.64 -11.59 2.07
CA LEU A 19 3.77 -11.23 0.65
C LEU A 19 2.41 -11.11 -0.07
N GLY A 20 1.32 -11.14 0.70
CA GLY A 20 -0.05 -11.22 0.17
C GLY A 20 -0.57 -12.66 0.08
N LYS A 21 -1.52 -12.91 -0.83
CA LYS A 21 -2.19 -14.22 -0.94
C LYS A 21 -1.46 -15.11 -1.95
N LEU A 22 -0.99 -16.28 -1.51
CA LEU A 22 -0.35 -17.26 -2.40
C LEU A 22 -1.33 -17.70 -3.51
N ILE A 23 -0.91 -17.57 -4.76
CA ILE A 23 -1.59 -18.10 -5.95
C ILE A 23 -1.13 -19.55 -6.17
N GLY A 24 0.17 -19.79 -6.18
CA GLY A 24 0.75 -21.11 -6.39
C GLY A 24 2.22 -21.05 -6.79
N LYS A 25 2.81 -22.22 -7.08
CA LYS A 25 4.19 -22.32 -7.58
C LYS A 25 4.18 -22.30 -9.11
N LEU A 26 5.20 -21.69 -9.70
CA LEU A 26 5.46 -21.81 -11.13
C LEU A 26 5.78 -23.26 -11.48
N SER A 27 5.25 -23.76 -12.59
CA SER A 27 5.69 -25.01 -13.19
C SER A 27 7.11 -24.83 -13.75
N GLU A 28 7.96 -25.84 -13.54
CA GLU A 28 9.29 -25.89 -14.14
C GLU A 28 9.19 -26.69 -15.45
N LEU A 29 9.05 -25.98 -16.58
CA LEU A 29 8.97 -26.62 -17.90
C LEU A 29 10.31 -26.52 -18.64
N HIS A 30 10.86 -25.31 -18.71
CA HIS A 30 12.14 -25.03 -19.35
C HIS A 30 12.93 -23.99 -18.56
N HIS A 31 14.24 -23.90 -18.81
CA HIS A 31 15.10 -22.81 -18.35
C HIS A 31 15.13 -22.58 -16.83
N ALA A 32 14.94 -23.66 -16.06
CA ALA A 32 14.95 -23.66 -14.59
C ALA A 32 13.96 -22.66 -13.96
N VAL A 33 12.85 -22.38 -14.66
CA VAL A 33 11.80 -21.48 -14.15
C VAL A 33 11.23 -22.05 -12.86
N SER A 34 11.34 -21.28 -11.78
CA SER A 34 10.75 -21.63 -10.49
C SER A 34 10.49 -20.36 -9.68
N GLY A 35 9.62 -20.49 -8.67
CA GLY A 35 9.23 -19.39 -7.79
C GLY A 35 7.82 -19.61 -7.25
N GLU A 36 7.50 -18.91 -6.16
CA GLU A 36 6.16 -18.91 -5.55
C GLU A 36 5.48 -17.58 -5.87
N VAL A 37 4.32 -17.63 -6.54
CA VAL A 37 3.60 -16.45 -7.01
C VAL A 37 2.51 -16.08 -6.01
N TYR A 38 2.52 -14.83 -5.58
CA TYR A 38 1.60 -14.21 -4.65
C TYR A 38 0.85 -13.06 -5.34
N ALA A 39 -0.42 -12.88 -4.96
CA ALA A 39 -1.15 -11.66 -5.23
C ALA A 39 -0.93 -10.67 -4.08
N VAL A 40 -0.31 -9.54 -4.40
CA VAL A 40 -0.14 -8.41 -3.47
C VAL A 40 -1.46 -7.65 -3.35
N ASP A 41 -2.07 -7.34 -4.49
CA ASP A 41 -3.39 -6.71 -4.60
C ASP A 41 -4.08 -7.16 -5.90
N GLY A 42 -5.12 -6.44 -6.36
CA GLY A 42 -5.83 -6.77 -7.60
C GLY A 42 -5.06 -6.58 -8.91
N ARG A 43 -3.90 -5.91 -8.87
CA ARG A 43 -3.09 -5.53 -10.03
C ARG A 43 -1.62 -5.92 -9.89
N THR A 44 -1.18 -6.38 -8.73
CA THR A 44 0.23 -6.61 -8.43
C THR A 44 0.48 -8.07 -8.08
N LEU A 45 1.45 -8.66 -8.76
CA LEU A 45 1.98 -9.99 -8.50
C LEU A 45 3.35 -9.86 -7.86
N HIS A 46 3.64 -10.71 -6.88
CA HIS A 46 4.98 -10.86 -6.31
C HIS A 46 5.43 -12.30 -6.44
N ILE A 47 6.64 -12.50 -6.95
CA ILE A 47 7.24 -13.82 -7.13
C ILE A 47 8.39 -13.92 -6.15
N LYS A 48 8.24 -14.81 -5.17
CA LYS A 48 9.27 -15.15 -4.22
C LYS A 48 10.22 -16.17 -4.81
N ASP A 49 11.52 -15.97 -4.57
CA ASP A 49 12.60 -16.87 -4.98
C ASP A 49 12.56 -17.19 -6.49
N PHE A 50 12.29 -16.19 -7.33
CA PHE A 50 12.23 -16.37 -8.77
C PHE A 50 13.60 -16.77 -9.33
N THR A 51 13.60 -17.80 -10.17
CA THR A 51 14.78 -18.30 -10.87
C THR A 51 14.45 -18.50 -12.34
N TYR A 52 15.36 -18.06 -13.20
CA TYR A 52 15.31 -18.24 -14.64
C TYR A 52 16.74 -18.14 -15.19
N ASP A 53 17.16 -19.07 -16.05
CA ASP A 53 18.56 -19.19 -16.49
C ASP A 53 19.05 -18.10 -17.46
N GLY A 54 18.12 -17.35 -18.08
CA GLY A 54 18.42 -16.27 -19.03
C GLY A 54 18.75 -16.72 -20.46
N GLN A 55 18.54 -17.99 -20.82
CA GLN A 55 18.93 -18.52 -22.14
C GLN A 55 17.84 -18.38 -23.23
N GLY A 56 16.67 -17.88 -22.89
CA GLY A 56 15.60 -17.63 -23.86
C GLY A 56 15.85 -16.33 -24.62
N PRO A 57 15.87 -16.34 -25.96
CA PRO A 57 16.23 -15.16 -26.77
C PRO A 57 15.19 -14.04 -26.70
N ALA A 58 13.91 -14.38 -26.49
CA ALA A 58 12.80 -13.44 -26.41
C ALA A 58 11.83 -13.81 -25.27
N ALA A 59 12.37 -14.01 -24.06
CA ALA A 59 11.61 -14.34 -22.86
C ALA A 59 11.01 -13.10 -22.18
N TYR A 60 9.73 -13.20 -21.81
CA TYR A 60 8.99 -12.13 -21.15
C TYR A 60 8.00 -12.69 -20.13
N PHE A 61 7.66 -11.88 -19.13
CA PHE A 61 6.54 -12.15 -18.25
C PHE A 61 5.20 -11.93 -18.99
N TYR A 62 4.30 -12.89 -18.85
CA TYR A 62 3.00 -12.89 -19.52
C TYR A 62 1.87 -13.16 -18.54
N ALA A 63 0.70 -12.63 -18.88
CA ALA A 63 -0.55 -13.03 -18.26
C ALA A 63 -1.65 -13.16 -19.33
N SER A 64 -2.68 -13.96 -19.03
CA SER A 64 -3.78 -14.18 -19.96
C SER A 64 -5.13 -14.32 -19.28
N VAL A 65 -6.17 -13.78 -19.92
CA VAL A 65 -7.58 -14.00 -19.56
C VAL A 65 -8.09 -15.36 -20.05
N HIS A 66 -7.30 -16.06 -20.87
CA HIS A 66 -7.56 -17.43 -21.30
C HIS A 66 -6.88 -18.43 -20.37
N LYS A 67 -7.39 -19.67 -20.33
CA LYS A 67 -6.87 -20.70 -19.42
C LYS A 67 -5.51 -21.25 -19.82
N ASN A 68 -5.12 -21.09 -21.08
CA ASN A 68 -3.92 -21.69 -21.63
C ASN A 68 -2.85 -20.60 -21.79
N PRO A 69 -1.61 -20.87 -21.37
CA PRO A 69 -0.47 -20.00 -21.67
C PRO A 69 -0.14 -20.13 -23.15
N ASP A 70 -0.46 -19.08 -23.92
CA ASP A 70 -0.20 -19.02 -25.36
C ASP A 70 0.06 -17.58 -25.82
N LYS A 71 0.34 -17.40 -27.11
CA LYS A 71 0.63 -16.08 -27.70
C LYS A 71 -0.50 -15.05 -27.65
N ARG A 72 -1.71 -15.42 -27.22
CA ARG A 72 -2.84 -14.48 -27.05
C ARG A 72 -2.83 -13.79 -25.68
N GLY A 73 -1.91 -14.17 -24.79
CA GLY A 73 -1.66 -13.39 -23.59
C GLY A 73 -1.07 -12.01 -23.90
N PHE A 74 -0.81 -11.25 -22.84
CA PHE A 74 -0.21 -9.93 -22.94
C PHE A 74 1.06 -9.88 -22.09
N ARG A 75 2.04 -9.11 -22.59
CA ARG A 75 3.29 -8.84 -21.89
C ARG A 75 3.05 -8.05 -20.61
N LEU A 76 3.78 -8.39 -19.57
CA LEU A 76 3.98 -7.57 -18.39
C LEU A 76 5.35 -6.90 -18.51
N ARG A 77 5.46 -5.69 -17.94
CA ARG A 77 6.76 -5.06 -17.74
C ARG A 77 7.50 -5.80 -16.61
N ASP A 78 8.82 -5.83 -16.67
CA ASP A 78 9.66 -6.41 -15.61
C ASP A 78 9.60 -5.57 -14.31
N GLU A 79 10.39 -5.96 -13.30
CA GLU A 79 10.44 -5.28 -12.01
C GLU A 79 10.91 -3.82 -12.08
N ASN A 80 11.57 -3.43 -13.17
CA ASN A 80 12.07 -2.08 -13.42
C ASN A 80 11.15 -1.27 -14.36
N GLY A 81 10.01 -1.85 -14.77
CA GLY A 81 9.09 -1.23 -15.73
C GLY A 81 9.54 -1.38 -17.19
N SER A 82 10.56 -2.19 -17.48
CA SER A 82 11.08 -2.43 -18.82
C SER A 82 10.14 -3.35 -19.62
N PRO A 83 9.86 -3.04 -20.90
CA PRO A 83 9.17 -3.94 -21.81
C PRO A 83 10.11 -4.90 -22.56
N GLU A 84 11.41 -4.82 -22.30
CA GLU A 84 12.46 -5.59 -22.98
C GLU A 84 12.53 -7.05 -22.50
N VAL A 85 13.35 -7.85 -23.20
CA VAL A 85 13.61 -9.25 -22.83
C VAL A 85 14.14 -9.32 -21.40
N ILE A 86 13.58 -10.22 -20.60
CA ILE A 86 13.95 -10.33 -19.20
C ILE A 86 15.36 -10.92 -19.04
N ARG A 87 16.06 -10.47 -18.01
CA ARG A 87 17.40 -10.96 -17.67
C ARG A 87 17.36 -12.33 -17.01
N ARG A 88 18.53 -12.85 -16.66
CA ARG A 88 18.68 -13.99 -15.74
C ARG A 88 18.28 -13.59 -14.31
N TYR A 89 17.61 -14.50 -13.60
CA TYR A 89 17.25 -14.35 -12.18
C TYR A 89 17.78 -15.54 -11.36
N ARG A 90 18.25 -15.27 -10.13
CA ARG A 90 18.76 -16.30 -9.22
C ARG A 90 18.28 -16.08 -7.79
N LYS A 91 17.16 -16.69 -7.40
CA LYS A 91 16.76 -16.59 -5.99
C LYS A 91 16.08 -15.26 -5.68
N GLU A 92 15.60 -14.54 -6.68
CA GLU A 92 15.34 -13.10 -6.56
C GLU A 92 13.85 -12.81 -6.35
N PRO A 93 13.48 -11.83 -5.51
CA PRO A 93 12.11 -11.33 -5.46
C PRO A 93 11.81 -10.51 -6.72
N VAL A 94 10.66 -10.75 -7.34
CA VAL A 94 10.21 -10.01 -8.52
C VAL A 94 8.79 -9.52 -8.29
N THR A 95 8.58 -8.21 -8.36
CA THR A 95 7.24 -7.60 -8.26
C THR A 95 6.83 -7.06 -9.62
N LEU A 96 5.68 -7.51 -10.10
CA LEU A 96 5.15 -7.18 -11.42
C LEU A 96 3.79 -6.50 -11.29
N THR A 97 3.57 -5.47 -12.09
CA THR A 97 2.27 -4.78 -12.16
C THR A 97 1.57 -5.11 -13.46
N LEU A 98 0.30 -5.47 -13.36
CA LEU A 98 -0.57 -5.71 -14.50
C LEU A 98 -0.83 -4.41 -15.27
N PRO A 99 -0.89 -4.43 -16.61
CA PRO A 99 -1.22 -3.26 -17.43
C PRO A 99 -2.58 -2.66 -17.06
N GLU A 100 -2.80 -1.41 -17.42
CA GLU A 100 -4.08 -0.71 -17.21
C GLU A 100 -5.28 -1.51 -17.73
N GLY A 101 -6.39 -1.43 -17.01
CA GLY A 101 -7.61 -2.17 -17.33
C GLY A 101 -7.54 -3.70 -17.12
N LYS A 102 -6.39 -4.25 -16.71
CA LYS A 102 -6.25 -5.68 -16.33
C LYS A 102 -6.25 -5.84 -14.82
N THR A 103 -6.89 -6.89 -14.34
CA THR A 103 -6.92 -7.24 -12.91
C THR A 103 -6.81 -8.75 -12.71
N LEU A 104 -6.41 -9.18 -11.51
CA LEU A 104 -6.40 -10.59 -11.11
C LEU A 104 -7.81 -11.21 -11.06
N ARG A 105 -8.87 -10.40 -11.17
CA ARG A 105 -10.23 -10.91 -11.34
C ARG A 105 -10.41 -11.60 -12.69
N ASP A 106 -9.75 -11.09 -13.73
CA ASP A 106 -10.00 -11.48 -15.11
C ASP A 106 -8.92 -12.43 -15.66
N ILE A 107 -7.72 -12.38 -15.08
CA ILE A 107 -6.57 -13.21 -15.48
C ILE A 107 -6.72 -14.62 -14.92
N LYS A 108 -6.42 -15.62 -15.75
CA LYS A 108 -6.55 -17.04 -15.43
C LYS A 108 -5.20 -17.76 -15.34
N VAL A 109 -4.15 -17.18 -15.91
CA VAL A 109 -2.80 -17.75 -15.90
C VAL A 109 -1.75 -16.64 -15.96
N PHE A 110 -0.72 -16.79 -15.15
CA PHE A 110 0.53 -16.02 -15.21
C PHE A 110 1.65 -16.98 -15.63
N TYR A 111 2.54 -16.56 -16.53
CA TYR A 111 3.53 -17.45 -17.12
C TYR A 111 4.73 -16.71 -17.70
N LEU A 112 5.81 -17.45 -17.93
CA LEU A 112 6.97 -16.99 -18.69
C LEU A 112 6.88 -17.52 -20.12
N TRP A 113 6.90 -16.62 -21.10
CA TRP A 113 6.71 -16.96 -22.51
C TRP A 113 7.91 -16.53 -23.35
N CYS A 114 8.37 -17.40 -24.23
CA CYS A 114 9.35 -17.07 -25.25
C CYS A 114 8.65 -16.89 -26.60
N GLU A 115 8.67 -15.69 -27.13
CA GLU A 115 7.97 -15.38 -28.38
C GLU A 115 8.64 -15.96 -29.62
N ASP A 116 9.98 -15.96 -29.69
CA ASP A 116 10.71 -16.47 -30.85
C ASP A 116 10.44 -17.96 -31.12
N PHE A 117 10.14 -18.72 -30.07
CA PHE A 117 9.87 -20.15 -30.16
C PHE A 117 8.41 -20.52 -29.94
N ASP A 118 7.54 -19.57 -29.58
CA ASP A 118 6.15 -19.82 -29.17
C ASP A 118 6.05 -20.90 -28.05
N VAL A 119 6.90 -20.81 -27.01
CA VAL A 119 6.98 -21.81 -25.92
C VAL A 119 6.74 -21.18 -24.54
N ASN A 120 5.97 -21.90 -23.71
CA ASN A 120 5.80 -21.63 -22.28
C ASN A 120 6.96 -22.23 -21.47
N PHE A 121 7.70 -21.39 -20.74
CA PHE A 121 8.80 -21.84 -19.89
C PHE A 121 8.37 -22.21 -18.47
N GLY A 122 7.20 -21.74 -18.04
CA GLY A 122 6.63 -22.05 -16.73
C GLY A 122 5.41 -21.18 -16.46
N ASP A 123 4.39 -21.76 -15.82
CA ASP A 123 3.11 -21.12 -15.58
C ASP A 123 2.55 -21.42 -14.19
N VAL A 124 1.63 -20.55 -13.76
CA VAL A 124 0.76 -20.78 -12.61
C VAL A 124 -0.66 -20.38 -12.98
N LYS A 125 -1.61 -21.26 -12.67
CA LYS A 125 -3.04 -21.00 -12.88
C LYS A 125 -3.60 -20.20 -11.72
N ILE A 126 -4.35 -19.16 -12.04
CA ILE A 126 -5.07 -18.34 -11.06
C ILE A 126 -6.48 -18.92 -10.90
N PRO A 127 -6.88 -19.36 -9.70
CA PRO A 127 -8.22 -19.88 -9.45
C PRO A 127 -9.30 -18.84 -9.78
N LYS A 128 -10.49 -19.33 -10.19
CA LYS A 128 -11.66 -18.45 -10.29
C LYS A 128 -12.01 -17.89 -8.91
N ASN A 129 -12.48 -16.64 -8.87
CA ASN A 129 -12.85 -15.95 -7.63
C ASN A 129 -11.70 -15.91 -6.60
N PHE A 130 -10.46 -15.82 -7.08
CA PHE A 130 -9.30 -15.76 -6.20
C PHE A 130 -9.41 -14.55 -5.25
N PRO A 131 -9.36 -14.76 -3.92
CA PRO A 131 -9.53 -13.69 -2.95
C PRO A 131 -8.21 -12.93 -2.78
N TYR A 132 -7.84 -12.15 -3.80
CA TYR A 132 -6.67 -11.28 -3.71
C TYR A 132 -6.87 -10.20 -2.62
N PRO A 133 -5.80 -9.76 -1.95
CA PRO A 133 -5.91 -8.77 -0.88
C PRO A 133 -6.41 -7.41 -1.39
N ARG A 134 -7.19 -6.68 -0.57
CA ARG A 134 -7.74 -5.35 -0.90
C ARG A 134 -7.83 -4.47 0.34
N PRO A 135 -7.74 -3.14 0.20
CA PRO A 135 -8.02 -2.23 1.31
C PRO A 135 -9.38 -2.51 1.95
N GLN A 136 -9.46 -2.38 3.27
CA GLN A 136 -10.69 -2.67 4.02
C GLN A 136 -11.15 -1.47 4.84
N LYS A 137 -12.45 -1.20 4.81
CA LYS A 137 -13.09 -0.18 5.64
C LYS A 137 -13.45 -0.78 6.99
N ILE A 138 -13.13 -0.05 8.05
CA ILE A 138 -13.55 -0.34 9.42
C ILE A 138 -14.39 0.82 9.95
N GLU A 139 -14.90 0.67 11.17
CA GLU A 139 -15.71 1.69 11.83
C GLU A 139 -14.93 3.02 11.99
N PRO A 140 -15.64 4.15 12.06
CA PRO A 140 -15.02 5.43 12.38
C PRO A 140 -14.53 5.48 13.84
N LEU A 141 -13.55 6.35 14.11
CA LEU A 141 -13.30 6.82 15.47
C LEU A 141 -14.49 7.63 15.98
N LYS A 142 -14.89 7.34 17.22
CA LYS A 142 -15.85 8.10 18.00
C LYS A 142 -15.36 8.15 19.43
N GLY A 143 -15.44 9.33 20.04
CA GLY A 143 -14.83 9.52 21.35
C GLY A 143 -15.25 10.81 22.04
N ILE A 144 -14.53 11.11 23.11
CA ILE A 144 -14.57 12.39 23.82
C ILE A 144 -13.60 13.38 23.17
N HIS A 145 -13.54 14.61 23.68
CA HIS A 145 -12.65 15.66 23.16
C HIS A 145 -12.80 15.95 21.66
N GLY A 146 -14.05 15.90 21.17
CA GLY A 146 -14.37 16.14 19.76
C GLY A 146 -13.87 15.06 18.80
N ILE A 147 -13.42 13.90 19.29
CA ILE A 147 -12.92 12.82 18.44
C ILE A 147 -14.03 12.25 17.59
N SER A 148 -13.87 12.43 16.28
CA SER A 148 -14.74 11.84 15.26
C SER A 148 -13.96 11.69 13.95
N SER A 149 -14.41 10.78 13.10
CA SER A 149 -13.91 10.59 11.73
C SER A 149 -14.98 9.89 10.88
N ASP A 150 -14.73 9.78 9.59
CA ASP A 150 -15.43 8.80 8.75
C ASP A 150 -14.84 7.40 8.93
N ASN A 151 -15.42 6.40 8.25
CA ASN A 151 -14.88 5.04 8.23
C ASN A 151 -13.39 5.04 7.86
N ILE A 152 -12.59 4.44 8.74
CA ILE A 152 -11.15 4.29 8.53
C ILE A 152 -10.90 3.25 7.46
N VAL A 153 -9.91 3.48 6.62
CA VAL A 153 -9.46 2.54 5.60
C VAL A 153 -8.12 1.95 6.02
N ILE A 154 -8.08 0.64 6.22
CA ILE A 154 -6.84 -0.12 6.28
C ILE A 154 -6.34 -0.29 4.85
N VAL A 155 -5.31 0.48 4.49
CA VAL A 155 -4.79 0.55 3.11
C VAL A 155 -3.96 -0.69 2.80
N ASP A 156 -3.05 -1.05 3.72
CA ASP A 156 -2.19 -2.22 3.65
C ASP A 156 -1.84 -2.69 5.08
N ALA A 157 -0.95 -3.68 5.18
CA ALA A 157 -0.53 -4.28 6.43
C ALA A 157 0.12 -3.31 7.43
N GLN A 158 0.48 -2.08 7.05
CA GLN A 158 1.09 -1.08 7.94
C GLN A 158 0.49 0.32 7.84
N THR A 159 -0.51 0.54 6.99
CA THR A 159 -1.00 1.89 6.66
C THR A 159 -2.49 2.04 6.93
N LEU A 160 -2.84 3.07 7.71
CA LEU A 160 -4.21 3.48 8.01
C LEU A 160 -4.49 4.85 7.38
N LEU A 161 -5.63 4.99 6.71
CA LEU A 161 -6.18 6.26 6.25
C LEU A 161 -7.41 6.61 7.09
N VAL A 162 -7.38 7.75 7.75
CA VAL A 162 -8.46 8.24 8.62
C VAL A 162 -9.03 9.52 8.00
N PRO A 163 -10.16 9.44 7.28
CA PRO A 163 -10.77 10.62 6.66
C PRO A 163 -11.53 11.47 7.68
N ASN A 164 -11.56 12.78 7.46
CA ASN A 164 -12.35 13.73 8.24
C ASN A 164 -12.12 13.65 9.76
N LEU A 165 -10.89 13.37 10.20
CA LEU A 165 -10.53 13.33 11.61
C LEU A 165 -10.74 14.71 12.25
N SER A 166 -11.47 14.72 13.36
CA SER A 166 -11.63 15.89 14.23
C SER A 166 -11.17 15.54 15.65
N TYR A 167 -10.56 16.50 16.34
CA TYR A 167 -10.10 16.41 17.72
C TYR A 167 -9.86 17.84 18.22
N ASP A 168 -10.34 18.20 19.41
CA ASP A 168 -10.32 19.58 19.92
C ASP A 168 -8.91 20.14 20.25
N GLY A 169 -7.93 19.26 20.50
CA GLY A 169 -6.57 19.66 20.86
C GLY A 169 -6.39 20.03 22.34
N GLU A 170 -7.37 19.78 23.22
CA GLU A 170 -7.35 20.27 24.59
C GLU A 170 -6.49 19.42 25.56
N ALA A 171 -6.13 18.20 25.17
CA ALA A 171 -5.42 17.32 26.09
C ALA A 171 -3.91 17.51 26.02
N PRO A 172 -3.22 17.40 27.17
CA PRO A 172 -1.82 17.74 27.26
C PRO A 172 -0.89 16.74 26.56
N ASP A 173 -1.32 15.48 26.40
CA ASP A 173 -0.52 14.42 25.78
C ASP A 173 -1.36 13.37 25.03
N ALA A 174 -2.27 13.84 24.16
CA ALA A 174 -3.00 12.96 23.25
C ALA A 174 -2.08 12.44 22.14
N LYS A 175 -2.12 11.14 21.86
CA LYS A 175 -1.29 10.47 20.83
C LYS A 175 -2.12 9.45 20.07
N PHE A 176 -1.74 9.17 18.82
CA PHE A 176 -2.26 7.99 18.13
C PHE A 176 -1.70 6.74 18.80
N TRP A 177 -2.56 5.76 19.01
CA TRP A 177 -2.30 4.65 19.90
C TRP A 177 -2.85 3.36 19.33
N VAL A 178 -2.04 2.31 19.39
CA VAL A 178 -2.44 0.95 18.99
C VAL A 178 -1.99 -0.04 20.05
N GLY A 179 -2.57 -1.22 20.05
CA GLY A 179 -2.14 -2.27 20.97
C GLY A 179 -2.89 -3.57 20.72
N GLN A 180 -2.47 -4.60 21.44
CA GLN A 180 -3.15 -5.89 21.38
C GLN A 180 -4.49 -5.86 22.10
N GLY A 181 -5.42 -6.70 21.65
CA GLY A 181 -6.73 -6.83 22.24
C GLY A 181 -7.71 -5.70 21.86
N PRO A 182 -8.96 -5.79 22.34
CA PRO A 182 -10.06 -4.99 21.83
C PRO A 182 -10.14 -3.57 22.41
N LYS A 183 -9.30 -3.21 23.39
CA LYS A 183 -9.34 -1.91 24.06
C LYS A 183 -7.94 -1.36 24.31
N PRO A 184 -7.75 -0.03 24.28
CA PRO A 184 -6.50 0.61 24.66
C PRO A 184 -6.09 0.34 26.10
N SER A 185 -4.79 0.29 26.33
CA SER A 185 -4.15 0.20 27.64
C SER A 185 -2.89 1.08 27.69
N PRO A 186 -2.37 1.37 28.89
CA PRO A 186 -1.11 2.10 29.05
C PRO A 186 0.12 1.41 28.40
N GLN A 187 0.03 0.12 28.10
CA GLN A 187 1.09 -0.67 27.46
C GLN A 187 1.00 -0.67 25.93
N GLY A 188 0.11 0.15 25.34
CA GLY A 188 0.05 0.28 23.90
C GLY A 188 1.28 0.98 23.29
N ILE A 189 1.25 1.10 21.98
CA ILE A 189 2.34 1.56 21.14
C ILE A 189 1.91 2.89 20.51
N ARG A 190 2.79 3.88 20.59
CA ARG A 190 2.62 5.19 19.94
C ARG A 190 2.71 5.01 18.44
N VAL A 191 1.78 5.60 17.71
CA VAL A 191 1.86 5.70 16.24
C VAL A 191 2.26 7.14 15.90
N PRO A 192 3.31 7.35 15.08
CA PRO A 192 3.65 8.69 14.61
C PRO A 192 2.49 9.35 13.87
N ASP A 193 2.39 10.67 13.98
CA ASP A 193 1.43 11.49 13.23
C ASP A 193 1.72 11.48 11.72
N GLU A 194 0.93 12.22 10.93
CA GLU A 194 1.10 12.31 9.48
C GLU A 194 2.44 12.93 9.05
N ASN A 195 3.19 13.52 9.99
CA ASN A 195 4.51 14.12 9.79
C ASN A 195 5.63 13.26 10.38
N GLY A 196 5.33 12.05 10.85
CA GLY A 196 6.29 11.13 11.45
C GLY A 196 6.73 11.51 12.87
N LYS A 197 5.93 12.29 13.61
CA LYS A 197 6.24 12.73 14.97
C LYS A 197 5.39 12.02 16.02
N GLU A 198 6.00 11.67 17.14
CA GLU A 198 5.31 11.10 18.33
C GLU A 198 5.06 12.14 19.43
N VAL A 199 4.90 13.41 19.05
CA VAL A 199 4.60 14.51 19.97
C VAL A 199 3.10 14.60 20.25
N PRO A 200 2.64 15.31 21.31
CA PRO A 200 1.22 15.53 21.55
C PRO A 200 0.50 16.04 20.30
N LEU A 201 -0.64 15.44 20.01
CA LEU A 201 -1.47 15.76 18.86
C LEU A 201 -2.02 17.18 19.00
N ARG A 202 -1.89 17.94 17.91
CA ARG A 202 -2.61 19.21 17.75
C ARG A 202 -4.09 18.98 17.47
N ARG A 203 -4.87 20.06 17.54
CA ARG A 203 -6.26 20.09 17.06
C ARG A 203 -6.35 19.58 15.61
N TYR A 204 -7.36 18.76 15.34
CA TYR A 204 -7.76 18.37 14.00
C TYR A 204 -9.18 18.89 13.73
N ASP A 205 -9.41 19.48 12.56
CA ASP A 205 -10.74 19.88 12.09
C ASP A 205 -10.99 19.22 10.74
N ARG A 206 -11.77 18.13 10.76
CA ARG A 206 -12.15 17.32 9.58
C ARG A 206 -10.99 17.08 8.60
N LYS A 207 -9.81 16.80 9.14
CA LYS A 207 -8.59 16.59 8.36
C LYS A 207 -8.43 15.11 8.03
N THR A 208 -8.11 14.79 6.79
CA THR A 208 -7.71 13.44 6.41
C THR A 208 -6.25 13.19 6.78
N VAL A 209 -5.97 12.13 7.53
CA VAL A 209 -4.61 11.73 7.92
C VAL A 209 -4.27 10.33 7.41
N VAL A 210 -3.01 10.14 7.02
CA VAL A 210 -2.44 8.84 6.65
C VAL A 210 -1.38 8.52 7.69
N LEU A 211 -1.51 7.37 8.33
CA LEU A 211 -0.66 6.93 9.42
C LEU A 211 0.02 5.63 9.04
N THR A 212 1.32 5.54 9.31
CA THR A 212 2.11 4.32 9.12
C THR A 212 2.49 3.77 10.48
N LEU A 213 2.22 2.49 10.70
CA LEU A 213 2.59 1.79 11.93
C LEU A 213 4.12 1.78 12.10
N PRO A 214 4.62 1.97 13.34
CA PRO A 214 6.05 2.08 13.60
C PRO A 214 6.78 0.74 13.46
N GLY A 215 8.06 0.80 13.09
CA GLY A 215 8.94 -0.37 13.04
C GLY A 215 8.46 -1.45 12.07
N ASP A 216 8.33 -2.67 12.59
CA ASP A 216 7.86 -3.85 11.85
C ASP A 216 6.44 -4.25 12.29
N LEU A 217 5.76 -3.38 13.04
CA LEU A 217 4.39 -3.62 13.49
C LEU A 217 3.45 -3.67 12.28
N THR A 218 2.55 -4.64 12.29
CA THR A 218 1.50 -4.78 11.27
C THR A 218 0.11 -4.67 11.86
N ILE A 219 -0.87 -4.45 10.99
CA ILE A 219 -2.29 -4.51 11.31
C ILE A 219 -2.68 -5.85 11.94
N PHE A 220 -1.98 -6.94 11.59
CA PHE A 220 -2.24 -8.27 12.15
C PHE A 220 -1.77 -8.42 13.61
N ASP A 221 -0.89 -7.52 14.08
CA ASP A 221 -0.34 -7.53 15.43
C ASP A 221 -1.15 -6.70 16.43
N ILE A 222 -2.13 -5.92 15.94
CA ILE A 222 -2.93 -4.99 16.75
C ILE A 222 -4.41 -5.37 16.76
N GLY A 223 -5.09 -5.10 17.87
CA GLY A 223 -6.53 -5.33 18.03
C GLY A 223 -7.37 -4.05 18.04
N HIS A 224 -6.74 -2.88 18.18
CA HIS A 224 -7.41 -1.58 18.14
C HIS A 224 -6.49 -0.48 17.62
N PHE A 225 -7.11 0.61 17.16
CA PHE A 225 -6.47 1.89 16.83
C PHE A 225 -7.29 3.01 17.46
N GLY A 226 -6.65 4.00 18.05
CA GLY A 226 -7.35 5.09 18.73
C GLY A 226 -6.47 6.28 19.05
N ILE A 227 -7.04 7.20 19.81
CA ILE A 227 -6.33 8.33 20.41
C ILE A 227 -6.36 8.12 21.93
N TRP A 228 -5.18 8.14 22.52
CA TRP A 228 -4.96 7.90 23.95
C TRP A 228 -4.24 9.09 24.56
N CYS A 229 -4.68 9.54 25.73
CA CYS A 229 -3.95 10.50 26.53
C CYS A 229 -2.94 9.77 27.40
N GLU A 230 -1.66 9.85 27.04
CA GLU A 230 -0.60 9.12 27.73
C GLU A 230 -0.40 9.63 29.16
N GLN A 231 -0.43 10.95 29.36
CA GLN A 231 -0.24 11.56 30.68
C GLN A 231 -1.31 11.14 31.70
N PHE A 232 -2.57 11.01 31.27
CA PHE A 232 -3.69 10.66 32.16
C PHE A 232 -4.12 9.20 32.06
N THR A 233 -3.54 8.42 31.16
CA THR A 233 -3.90 7.02 30.90
C THR A 233 -5.39 6.83 30.60
N VAL A 234 -5.94 7.70 29.74
CA VAL A 234 -7.36 7.71 29.37
C VAL A 234 -7.52 7.45 27.87
N ASP A 235 -8.42 6.52 27.55
CA ASP A 235 -8.90 6.31 26.19
C ASP A 235 -9.84 7.44 25.79
N PHE A 236 -9.46 8.21 24.79
CA PHE A 236 -10.32 9.27 24.28
C PHE A 236 -11.27 8.77 23.19
N GLY A 237 -10.95 7.66 22.54
CA GLY A 237 -11.73 7.08 21.47
C GLY A 237 -10.89 6.07 20.70
N HIS A 238 -11.44 4.88 20.49
CA HIS A 238 -10.81 3.83 19.71
C HIS A 238 -11.80 3.12 18.80
N VAL A 239 -11.25 2.45 17.80
CA VAL A 239 -11.92 1.48 16.95
C VAL A 239 -11.22 0.14 17.09
N GLN A 240 -12.02 -0.93 17.10
CA GLN A 240 -11.51 -2.32 17.08
C GLN A 240 -11.20 -2.74 15.65
N LEU A 241 -10.07 -3.42 15.46
CA LEU A 241 -9.73 -4.00 14.17
C LEU A 241 -10.34 -5.40 14.05
N PRO A 242 -10.96 -5.75 12.90
CA PRO A 242 -11.46 -7.10 12.68
C PRO A 242 -10.30 -8.09 12.60
N GLN A 243 -10.56 -9.34 12.98
CA GLN A 243 -9.63 -10.45 12.76
C GLN A 243 -9.81 -11.05 11.35
N GLY A 244 -8.76 -11.67 10.82
CA GLY A 244 -8.83 -12.39 9.54
C GLY A 244 -8.91 -11.50 8.30
N LEU A 245 -8.37 -10.27 8.38
CA LEU A 245 -8.31 -9.33 7.27
C LEU A 245 -7.51 -9.90 6.09
N ASN A 246 -7.96 -9.60 4.87
CA ASN A 246 -7.26 -9.90 3.62
C ASN A 246 -6.91 -8.57 2.95
N ILE A 247 -5.86 -7.94 3.47
CA ILE A 247 -5.36 -6.61 3.10
C ILE A 247 -4.00 -6.71 2.41
N PRO A 248 -3.63 -5.79 1.52
CA PRO A 248 -2.33 -5.85 0.84
C PRO A 248 -1.14 -5.87 1.82
N PRO A 249 -0.01 -6.50 1.48
CA PRO A 249 1.24 -6.27 2.18
C PRO A 249 1.72 -4.84 1.93
N SER A 250 2.51 -4.27 2.84
CA SER A 250 3.10 -2.94 2.62
C SER A 250 4.26 -3.03 1.64
N LEU A 251 4.53 -1.96 0.89
CA LEU A 251 5.67 -1.93 -0.04
C LEU A 251 7.00 -2.18 0.68
N LYS A 252 7.14 -1.63 1.89
CA LYS A 252 8.31 -1.83 2.76
C LYS A 252 8.54 -3.32 3.04
N MET A 253 7.47 -4.10 3.26
CA MET A 253 7.55 -5.54 3.51
C MET A 253 7.96 -6.34 2.27
N LEU A 254 7.75 -5.82 1.06
CA LEU A 254 8.16 -6.49 -0.18
C LEU A 254 9.63 -6.20 -0.55
N GLY A 255 10.39 -5.54 0.33
CA GLY A 255 11.75 -5.07 0.01
C GLY A 255 11.78 -4.00 -1.08
N ILE A 256 10.61 -3.51 -1.51
CA ILE A 256 10.48 -2.36 -2.37
C ILE A 256 10.70 -1.17 -1.45
N SER A 257 11.88 -0.54 -1.54
CA SER A 257 12.06 0.76 -0.90
C SER A 257 10.85 1.59 -1.31
N PRO A 258 10.04 2.14 -0.38
CA PRO A 258 8.98 3.06 -0.75
C PRO A 258 9.68 4.04 -1.67
N GLN A 259 9.28 4.08 -2.95
CA GLN A 259 9.85 5.03 -3.87
C GLN A 259 9.55 6.36 -3.21
N SER A 260 10.57 6.93 -2.57
CA SER A 260 10.54 8.23 -1.92
C SER A 260 10.35 9.35 -2.93
N LYS A 261 10.05 8.97 -4.17
CA LYS A 261 9.38 9.73 -5.18
C LYS A 261 8.01 9.11 -5.38
N LEU A 262 7.00 9.69 -4.73
CA LEU A 262 5.70 9.83 -5.40
C LEU A 262 6.00 10.20 -6.86
N ASN A 263 5.29 9.61 -7.82
CA ASN A 263 5.33 10.15 -9.17
C ASN A 263 4.99 11.63 -9.05
N CYS A 264 5.80 12.51 -9.64
CA CYS A 264 5.70 13.94 -9.45
C CYS A 264 5.68 14.60 -10.81
N GLU A 265 4.69 15.45 -11.05
CA GLU A 265 4.62 16.31 -12.21
C GLU A 265 4.48 17.76 -11.73
N VAL A 266 5.37 18.62 -12.21
CA VAL A 266 5.29 20.07 -11.96
C VAL A 266 4.33 20.66 -12.98
N LEU A 267 3.21 21.21 -12.49
CA LEU A 267 2.18 21.81 -13.33
C LEU A 267 2.44 23.30 -13.58
N GLN A 268 3.03 24.00 -12.60
CA GLN A 268 3.41 25.41 -12.73
C GLN A 268 4.61 25.75 -11.83
N ASP A 269 5.74 26.09 -12.45
CA ASP A 269 7.02 26.35 -11.77
C ASP A 269 6.95 27.56 -10.81
N ASP A 270 6.34 28.68 -11.24
CA ASP A 270 6.33 29.94 -10.48
C ASP A 270 5.62 29.81 -9.12
N LEU A 271 4.58 28.98 -9.07
CA LEU A 271 3.81 28.69 -7.86
C LEU A 271 4.34 27.46 -7.12
N ALA A 272 5.40 26.82 -7.61
CA ALA A 272 5.82 25.50 -7.19
C ALA A 272 4.63 24.52 -7.11
N PHE A 273 3.70 24.62 -8.07
CA PHE A 273 2.51 23.79 -8.10
C PHE A 273 2.87 22.46 -8.75
N GLU A 274 2.87 21.41 -7.93
CA GLU A 274 3.15 20.04 -8.35
C GLU A 274 2.07 19.10 -7.83
N VAL A 275 1.80 18.07 -8.63
CA VAL A 275 0.98 16.94 -8.23
C VAL A 275 1.89 15.75 -7.99
N ARG A 276 1.72 15.13 -6.83
CA ARG A 276 2.42 13.93 -6.42
C ARG A 276 1.42 12.80 -6.29
N TRP A 277 1.72 11.61 -6.80
CA TRP A 277 0.82 10.47 -6.68
C TRP A 277 1.49 9.14 -6.42
N ALA A 278 0.77 8.30 -5.69
CA ALA A 278 1.02 6.87 -5.58
C ALA A 278 -0.21 6.11 -6.06
N VAL A 279 0.02 5.06 -6.83
CA VAL A 279 -1.03 4.11 -7.21
C VAL A 279 -0.99 2.97 -6.20
N ALA A 280 -2.11 2.73 -5.52
CA ALA A 280 -2.30 1.65 -4.55
C ALA A 280 -3.50 0.79 -4.99
N GLY A 281 -3.25 -0.30 -5.69
CA GLY A 281 -4.29 -1.17 -6.25
C GLY A 281 -5.20 -0.45 -7.27
N GLU A 282 -6.50 -0.34 -6.95
CA GLU A 282 -7.51 0.38 -7.75
C GLU A 282 -7.67 1.85 -7.30
N SER A 283 -6.90 2.31 -6.32
CA SER A 283 -6.97 3.67 -5.78
C SER A 283 -5.71 4.46 -6.12
N ILE A 284 -5.88 5.76 -6.35
CA ILE A 284 -4.78 6.71 -6.47
C ILE A 284 -4.80 7.63 -5.26
N VAL A 285 -3.65 7.77 -4.60
CA VAL A 285 -3.45 8.77 -3.55
C VAL A 285 -2.75 9.94 -4.21
N LEU A 286 -3.43 11.09 -4.22
CA LEU A 286 -2.95 12.34 -4.79
C LEU A 286 -2.57 13.29 -3.65
N GLN A 287 -1.40 13.92 -3.77
CA GLN A 287 -0.95 15.02 -2.94
C GLN A 287 -0.69 16.23 -3.83
N LEU A 288 -1.34 17.35 -3.53
CA LEU A 288 -1.13 18.63 -4.19
C LEU A 288 -0.21 19.50 -3.33
N VAL A 289 0.82 20.06 -3.95
CA VAL A 289 1.78 20.97 -3.28
C VAL A 289 1.87 22.24 -4.11
N ALA A 290 1.64 23.40 -3.51
CA ALA A 290 1.76 24.71 -4.16
C ALA A 290 2.03 25.81 -3.13
N LYS A 291 2.65 26.92 -3.56
CA LYS A 291 2.67 28.18 -2.82
C LYS A 291 1.40 28.95 -3.12
N LEU A 292 0.57 29.17 -2.10
CA LEU A 292 -0.69 29.92 -2.23
C LEU A 292 -0.61 31.25 -1.46
N GLY A 293 -0.97 32.33 -2.14
CA GLY A 293 -1.25 33.64 -1.60
C GLY A 293 -2.63 33.76 -0.95
N ASP A 294 -2.97 34.95 -0.48
CA ASP A 294 -4.29 35.21 0.11
C ASP A 294 -5.39 35.10 -0.95
N LYS A 295 -6.43 34.31 -0.65
CA LYS A 295 -7.56 34.03 -1.56
C LYS A 295 -7.18 33.23 -2.81
N GLU A 296 -6.01 32.60 -2.83
CA GLU A 296 -5.65 31.66 -3.88
C GLU A 296 -6.09 30.24 -3.52
N TYR A 297 -6.36 29.45 -4.54
CA TYR A 297 -6.72 28.04 -4.43
C TYR A 297 -5.94 27.23 -5.47
N MET A 298 -5.80 25.94 -5.21
CA MET A 298 -5.30 24.97 -6.17
C MET A 298 -6.43 24.05 -6.60
N SER A 299 -6.43 23.67 -7.87
CA SER A 299 -7.39 22.71 -8.41
C SER A 299 -6.68 21.71 -9.31
N PHE A 300 -6.99 20.43 -9.13
CA PHE A 300 -6.45 19.35 -9.93
C PHE A 300 -7.52 18.29 -10.18
N GLY A 301 -7.56 17.73 -11.37
CA GLY A 301 -8.61 16.81 -11.76
C GLY A 301 -8.43 16.20 -13.14
N LEU A 302 -9.27 15.21 -13.43
CA LEU A 302 -9.37 14.62 -14.76
C LEU A 302 -10.12 15.57 -15.68
N SER A 303 -9.58 15.78 -16.88
CA SER A 303 -10.19 16.62 -17.91
C SER A 303 -11.55 16.06 -18.34
N GLY A 304 -12.48 16.96 -18.69
CA GLY A 304 -13.76 16.59 -19.30
C GLY A 304 -13.64 16.13 -20.77
N ASP A 305 -12.44 16.25 -21.35
CA ASP A 305 -12.11 15.87 -22.73
C ASP A 305 -10.95 14.87 -22.72
N ASN A 306 -11.07 13.79 -23.52
CA ASN A 306 -10.10 12.71 -23.57
C ASN A 306 -8.83 13.03 -24.38
N GLN A 307 -8.80 14.15 -25.11
CA GLN A 307 -7.66 14.52 -25.98
C GLN A 307 -6.92 15.78 -25.55
N LYS A 308 -7.51 16.60 -24.67
CA LYS A 308 -6.92 17.86 -24.23
C LYS A 308 -7.37 18.21 -22.82
N SER A 309 -6.57 19.02 -22.12
CA SER A 309 -6.91 19.54 -20.80
C SER A 309 -7.96 20.64 -20.90
N VAL A 310 -9.17 20.38 -20.40
CA VAL A 310 -10.25 21.35 -20.27
C VAL A 310 -10.88 21.27 -18.87
N MET A 311 -11.21 22.44 -18.32
CA MET A 311 -11.87 22.54 -17.02
C MET A 311 -13.36 22.18 -17.09
N VAL A 312 -14.05 22.60 -18.15
CA VAL A 312 -15.50 22.37 -18.28
C VAL A 312 -15.77 20.89 -18.49
N GLY A 313 -16.58 20.30 -17.61
CA GLY A 313 -16.92 18.87 -17.63
C GLY A 313 -15.90 17.95 -16.97
N GLY A 314 -14.83 18.50 -16.38
CA GLY A 314 -13.82 17.71 -15.64
C GLY A 314 -14.27 17.28 -14.25
N ASP A 315 -13.65 16.22 -13.74
CA ASP A 315 -13.78 15.77 -12.35
C ASP A 315 -12.62 16.34 -11.54
N VAL A 316 -12.90 17.41 -10.79
CA VAL A 316 -11.88 18.29 -10.21
C VAL A 316 -12.02 18.39 -8.69
N VAL A 317 -10.90 18.22 -8.00
CA VAL A 317 -10.74 18.55 -6.59
C VAL A 317 -10.21 19.97 -6.48
N VAL A 318 -10.86 20.79 -5.65
CA VAL A 318 -10.44 22.16 -5.34
C VAL A 318 -10.03 22.22 -3.87
N ALA A 319 -8.84 22.76 -3.59
CA ALA A 319 -8.31 22.92 -2.25
C ALA A 319 -7.77 24.34 -2.06
N TRP A 320 -7.94 24.89 -0.86
CA TRP A 320 -7.38 26.17 -0.46
C TRP A 320 -6.90 26.08 0.99
N VAL A 321 -6.06 27.03 1.39
CA VAL A 321 -5.60 27.15 2.79
C VAL A 321 -6.29 28.36 3.39
N ASP A 322 -7.14 28.15 4.40
CA ASP A 322 -7.60 29.23 5.26
C ASP A 322 -6.52 29.51 6.31
N LYS A 323 -5.95 30.71 6.28
CA LYS A 323 -4.88 31.11 7.21
C LYS A 323 -5.40 31.43 8.62
N ASN A 324 -6.71 31.46 8.82
CA ASN A 324 -7.34 31.75 10.11
C ASN A 324 -7.69 30.49 10.92
N THR A 325 -7.37 29.30 10.41
CA THR A 325 -7.59 27.99 11.05
C THR A 325 -6.30 27.18 11.05
#